data_AF-A0A9X2D4C1-F1
#
_entry.id   AF-A0A9X2D4C1-F1
#
_cell.length_a   1.000
_cell.length_b   1.000
_cell.length_c   1.000
_cell.angle_alpha   90.00
_cell.angle_beta   90.00
_cell.angle_gamma   90.00
#
_symmetry.space_group_name_H-M   'P 1'
#
loop_
_entity.id
_entity.type
_entity.pdbx_description
1 polymer ?
#
loop_
_entity_poly.entity_id
_entity_poly.type
_entity_poly.pdbx_seq_one_letter_code
_entity_poly.pdbx_strand_id
1 'polypeptide(L)'
;MRRTALHLERSLAAGLGWVAFEPSTPATWEAITLACTSFLEGLFRQGAFQGSTAREAYVVRCDRSTMTAAEVEAGVVTVLVGFAPLKPAELVVLRLRLRAAGGR
;
A
#
# COMPACT_ATOMS: atom_id res chain seq x y z
N MET A 1 -0.08 -17.91 3.23
CA MET A 1 -0.46 -17.02 2.11
C MET A 1 -1.79 -16.31 2.33
N ARG A 2 -2.95 -16.96 2.09
CA ARG A 2 -4.27 -16.28 2.01
C ARG A 2 -4.65 -15.44 3.23
N ARG A 3 -4.37 -15.91 4.45
CA ARG A 3 -4.69 -15.18 5.69
C ARG A 3 -3.93 -13.86 5.82
N THR A 4 -2.63 -13.85 5.54
CA THR A 4 -1.79 -12.64 5.62
C THR A 4 -2.22 -11.63 4.57
N ALA A 5 -2.39 -12.05 3.31
CA ALA A 5 -2.85 -11.17 2.23
C ALA A 5 -4.19 -10.50 2.56
N LEU A 6 -5.18 -11.27 3.00
CA LEU A 6 -6.50 -10.75 3.41
C LEU A 6 -6.42 -9.80 4.61
N HIS A 7 -5.55 -10.10 5.58
CA HIS A 7 -5.34 -9.24 6.73
C HIS A 7 -4.73 -7.89 6.32
N LEU A 8 -3.72 -7.91 5.46
CA LEU A 8 -3.10 -6.69 4.92
C LEU A 8 -4.10 -5.87 4.11
N GLU A 9 -4.80 -6.49 3.18
CA GLU A 9 -5.81 -5.83 2.34
C GLU A 9 -6.86 -5.11 3.18
N ARG A 10 -7.47 -5.80 4.15
CA ARG A 10 -8.49 -5.22 5.03
C ARG A 10 -7.95 -4.12 5.93
N SER A 11 -6.77 -4.33 6.54
CA SER A 11 -6.18 -3.37 7.47
C SER A 11 -5.75 -2.09 6.76
N LEU A 12 -5.13 -2.22 5.58
CA LEU A 12 -4.72 -1.09 4.77
C LEU A 12 -5.92 -0.34 4.19
N ALA A 13 -6.95 -1.05 3.70
CA ALA A 13 -8.17 -0.40 3.22
C ALA A 13 -8.87 0.40 4.33
N ALA A 14 -8.95 -0.15 5.56
CA ALA A 14 -9.50 0.56 6.70
C ALA A 14 -8.64 1.76 7.11
N GLY A 15 -7.32 1.59 7.18
CA GLY A 15 -6.38 2.64 7.60
C GLY A 15 -6.23 3.79 6.60
N LEU A 16 -6.58 3.58 5.32
CA LEU A 16 -6.50 4.58 4.25
C LEU A 16 -7.86 5.22 3.92
N GLY A 17 -8.89 5.01 4.73
CA GLY A 17 -10.21 5.60 4.49
C GLY A 17 -10.22 7.13 4.40
N TRP A 18 -9.26 7.80 5.04
CA TRP A 18 -9.09 9.25 4.99
C TRP A 18 -8.77 9.78 3.58
N VAL A 19 -8.19 8.96 2.69
CA VAL A 19 -7.81 9.36 1.32
C VAL A 19 -9.02 9.87 0.52
N ALA A 20 -10.23 9.39 0.83
CA ALA A 20 -11.46 9.84 0.19
C ALA A 20 -11.76 11.34 0.38
N PHE A 21 -11.08 12.00 1.31
CA PHE A 21 -11.24 13.42 1.63
C PHE A 21 -10.08 14.29 1.15
N GLU A 22 -9.04 13.70 0.56
CA GLU A 22 -7.85 14.41 0.10
C GLU A 22 -7.78 14.45 -1.43
N PRO A 23 -7.26 15.53 -2.04
CA PRO A 23 -7.00 15.56 -3.47
C PRO A 23 -5.88 14.57 -3.84
N SER A 24 -5.92 14.00 -5.05
CA SER A 24 -4.86 13.09 -5.52
C SER A 24 -3.61 13.87 -5.97
N THR A 25 -2.77 14.22 -5.00
CA THR A 25 -1.51 14.96 -5.22
C THR A 25 -0.29 14.13 -4.82
N PRO A 26 0.93 14.50 -5.25
CA PRO A 26 2.16 13.87 -4.77
C PRO A 26 2.28 13.82 -3.24
N ALA A 27 1.85 14.87 -2.54
CA ALA A 27 1.85 14.92 -1.07
C ALA A 27 0.93 13.83 -0.47
N THR A 28 -0.25 13.63 -1.05
CA THR A 28 -1.18 12.56 -0.66
C THR A 28 -0.57 11.18 -0.87
N TRP A 29 0.14 10.97 -1.98
CA TRP A 29 0.80 9.69 -2.28
C TRP A 29 1.96 9.39 -1.32
N GLU A 30 2.74 10.40 -0.95
CA GLU A 30 3.78 10.30 0.07
C GLU A 30 3.18 9.94 1.43
N ALA A 31 2.10 10.62 1.83
CA ALA A 31 1.39 10.34 3.08
C ALA A 31 0.83 8.89 3.11
N ILE A 32 0.26 8.42 2.00
CA ILE A 32 -0.18 7.03 1.85
C ILE A 32 1.00 6.06 1.97
N THR A 33 2.10 6.33 1.28
CA THR A 33 3.31 5.49 1.33
C THR A 33 3.85 5.39 2.75
N LEU A 34 3.90 6.51 3.48
CA LEU A 34 4.34 6.56 4.87
C LEU A 34 3.41 5.75 5.79
N ALA A 35 2.09 5.89 5.64
CA ALA A 35 1.11 5.15 6.43
C ALA A 35 1.22 3.64 6.20
N CYS A 36 1.27 3.20 4.94
CA CYS A 36 1.46 1.79 4.59
C CYS A 36 2.80 1.24 5.13
N THR A 37 3.89 1.99 4.94
CA THR A 37 5.24 1.59 5.40
C THR A 37 5.28 1.44 6.91
N SER A 38 4.69 2.38 7.66
CA SER A 38 4.66 2.32 9.13
C SER A 38 3.87 1.12 9.64
N PHE A 39 2.75 0.79 9.00
CA PHE A 39 1.97 -0.39 9.34
C PHE A 39 2.73 -1.70 9.06
N LEU A 40 3.36 -1.81 7.88
CA LEU A 40 4.13 -2.99 7.50
C LEU A 40 5.39 -3.16 8.35
N GLU A 41 6.07 -2.07 8.72
CA GLU A 41 7.19 -2.10 9.66
C GLU A 41 6.76 -2.68 11.02
N GLY A 42 5.59 -2.28 11.52
CA GLY A 42 5.02 -2.84 12.73
C GLY A 42 4.83 -4.37 12.64
N LEU A 43 4.35 -4.88 11.50
CA LEU A 43 4.20 -6.31 11.26
C LEU A 43 5.53 -7.03 11.07
N PHE A 44 6.50 -6.40 10.40
CA PHE A 44 7.85 -6.92 10.22
C PHE A 44 8.52 -7.17 11.58
N ARG A 45 8.45 -6.20 12.49
CA ARG A 45 8.99 -6.33 13.86
C ARG A 45 8.32 -7.42 14.68
N GLN A 46 7.11 -7.86 14.30
CA GLN A 46 6.39 -8.98 14.91
C GLN A 46 6.71 -10.33 14.24
N GLY A 47 7.61 -10.37 13.26
CA GLY A 47 7.97 -11.59 12.53
C GLY A 47 6.92 -12.05 11.53
N ALA A 48 6.07 -11.15 11.03
CA ALA A 48 4.99 -11.50 10.10
C ALA A 48 5.47 -11.84 8.67
N PHE A 49 6.69 -11.44 8.32
CA PHE A 49 7.29 -11.57 6.99
C PHE A 49 8.62 -12.32 7.04
N GLN A 50 9.05 -12.85 5.89
CA GLN A 50 10.43 -13.32 5.71
C GLN A 50 11.38 -12.13 5.53
N GLY A 51 12.68 -12.38 5.65
CA GLY A 51 13.73 -11.38 5.49
C GLY A 51 14.30 -10.91 6.82
N SER A 52 15.55 -10.49 6.76
CA SER A 52 16.30 -9.92 7.88
C SER A 52 16.21 -8.39 7.92
N THR A 53 15.79 -7.78 6.81
CA THR A 53 15.62 -6.33 6.66
C THR A 53 14.23 -5.99 6.12
N ALA A 54 13.75 -4.79 6.42
CA ALA A 54 12.46 -4.31 5.90
C ALA A 54 12.37 -4.38 4.37
N ARG A 55 13.48 -4.11 3.66
CA ARG A 55 13.55 -4.16 2.19
C ARG A 55 13.43 -5.57 1.62
N GLU A 56 13.85 -6.59 2.36
CA GLU A 56 13.62 -8.00 2.00
C GLU A 56 12.18 -8.43 2.31
N ALA A 57 11.58 -7.83 3.34
CA ALA A 57 10.27 -8.21 3.86
C ALA A 57 9.11 -7.59 3.10
N TYR A 58 9.20 -6.32 2.71
CA TYR A 58 8.11 -5.63 2.03
C TYR A 58 8.59 -4.43 1.20
N VAL A 59 7.72 -3.99 0.30
CA VAL A 59 7.89 -2.78 -0.50
C VAL A 59 6.53 -2.10 -0.67
N VAL A 60 6.52 -0.77 -0.59
CA VAL A 60 5.34 0.05 -0.90
C VAL A 60 5.70 0.99 -2.04
N ARG A 61 4.82 1.10 -3.04
CA ARG A 61 4.92 2.08 -4.11
C ARG A 61 3.58 2.77 -4.32
N CYS A 62 3.58 4.09 -4.25
CA CYS A 62 2.46 4.95 -4.61
C CYS A 62 3.04 6.24 -5.18
N ASP A 63 3.15 6.30 -6.50
CA ASP A 63 3.79 7.40 -7.21
C ASP A 63 3.28 7.44 -8.67
N ARG A 64 3.81 8.31 -9.54
CA ARG A 64 3.33 8.37 -10.95
C ARG A 64 3.53 7.08 -11.73
N SER A 65 4.46 6.22 -11.36
CA SER A 65 4.67 4.94 -12.02
C SER A 65 3.54 3.93 -11.74
N THR A 66 2.70 4.15 -10.72
CA THR A 66 1.62 3.21 -10.37
C THR A 66 0.27 3.58 -10.99
N MET A 67 0.16 4.75 -11.64
CA MET A 67 -1.12 5.27 -12.13
C MET A 67 -0.95 6.06 -13.42
N THR A 68 -1.92 6.00 -14.32
CA THR A 68 -1.95 6.82 -15.54
C THR A 68 -2.33 8.27 -15.25
N ALA A 69 -2.13 9.18 -16.21
CA ALA A 69 -2.60 10.58 -16.12
C ALA A 69 -4.12 10.65 -15.90
N ALA A 70 -4.88 9.90 -16.69
CA ALA A 70 -6.34 9.83 -16.58
C ALA A 70 -6.81 9.30 -15.21
N GLU A 71 -6.08 8.36 -14.60
CA GLU A 71 -6.40 7.89 -13.26
C GLU A 71 -6.22 8.98 -12.20
N VAL A 72 -5.14 9.78 -12.28
CA VAL A 72 -4.94 10.88 -11.33
C VAL A 72 -5.97 11.98 -11.49
N GLU A 73 -6.29 12.36 -12.73
CA GLU A 73 -7.36 13.35 -12.99
C GLU A 73 -8.73 12.84 -12.51
N ALA A 74 -8.96 11.54 -12.61
CA ALA A 74 -10.16 10.91 -12.06
C ALA A 74 -10.09 10.72 -10.53
N GLY A 75 -9.06 11.19 -9.83
CA GLY A 75 -8.90 10.99 -8.39
C GLY A 75 -8.75 9.51 -8.00
N VAL A 76 -8.13 8.69 -8.85
CA VAL A 76 -7.83 7.28 -8.57
C VAL A 76 -6.38 7.16 -8.14
N VAL A 77 -6.18 6.62 -6.93
CA VAL A 77 -4.86 6.39 -6.36
C VAL A 77 -4.60 4.88 -6.32
N THR A 78 -3.53 4.42 -6.96
CA THR A 78 -3.09 3.01 -6.89
C THR A 78 -1.86 2.85 -6.00
N VAL A 79 -1.98 2.04 -4.95
CA VAL A 79 -0.88 1.62 -4.08
C VAL A 79 -0.51 0.17 -4.40
N LEU A 80 0.78 -0.08 -4.61
CA LEU A 80 1.33 -1.42 -4.74
C LEU A 80 2.06 -1.78 -3.45
N VAL A 81 1.66 -2.89 -2.83
CA VAL A 81 2.27 -3.42 -1.61
C VAL A 81 2.80 -4.82 -1.91
N GLY A 82 4.11 -4.96 -2.06
CA GLY A 82 4.78 -6.25 -2.13
C GLY A 82 5.17 -6.72 -0.73
N PHE A 83 5.00 -8.00 -0.42
CA PHE A 83 5.48 -8.58 0.84
C PHE A 83 5.96 -10.03 0.68
N ALA A 84 6.91 -10.42 1.52
CA ALA A 84 7.51 -11.75 1.58
C ALA A 84 6.83 -12.62 2.65
N PRO A 85 5.94 -13.55 2.29
CA PRO A 85 5.23 -14.41 3.24
C PRO A 85 6.09 -15.53 3.82
N LEU A 86 5.81 -15.96 5.05
CA LEU A 86 6.60 -16.98 5.78
C LEU A 86 6.76 -18.36 5.10
N LYS A 87 5.88 -18.77 4.16
CA LYS A 87 5.95 -20.06 3.43
C LYS A 87 5.11 -20.05 2.12
N PRO A 88 5.57 -20.62 0.98
CA PRO A 88 6.88 -20.46 0.36
C PRO A 88 6.89 -19.46 -0.83
N ALA A 89 7.94 -18.63 -0.84
CA ALA A 89 8.84 -18.17 -1.91
C ALA A 89 8.37 -17.39 -3.15
N GLU A 90 7.19 -16.76 -3.15
CA GLU A 90 6.87 -15.72 -4.14
C GLU A 90 6.50 -14.41 -3.45
N LEU A 91 7.07 -13.31 -3.93
CA LEU A 91 6.68 -11.96 -3.50
C LEU A 91 5.20 -11.76 -3.85
N VAL A 92 4.36 -11.61 -2.84
CA VAL A 92 2.93 -11.37 -3.07
C VAL A 92 2.71 -9.87 -3.20
N VAL A 93 2.11 -9.44 -4.30
CA VAL A 93 1.78 -8.03 -4.56
C VAL A 93 0.29 -7.81 -4.39
N LEU A 94 -0.07 -6.95 -3.43
CA LEU A 94 -1.40 -6.39 -3.27
C LEU A 94 -1.49 -5.08 -4.04
N ARG A 95 -2.52 -4.93 -4.87
CA ARG A 95 -2.84 -3.69 -5.55
C ARG A 95 -4.09 -3.10 -4.93
N LEU A 96 -3.94 -2.01 -4.19
CA LEU A 96 -5.04 -1.25 -3.61
C LEU A 96 -5.38 -0.10 -4.55
N ARG A 97 -6.64 0.01 -4.94
CA ARG A 97 -7.17 1.17 -5.69
C ARG A 97 -8.08 1.95 -4.77
N LEU A 98 -7.73 3.19 -4.51
CA LEU A 98 -8.46 4.11 -3.64
C LEU A 98 -9.07 5.21 -4.49
N ARG A 99 -10.21 5.72 -4.03
CA ARG A 99 -10.82 6.93 -4.59
C ARG A 99 -10.43 8.10 -3.68
N ALA A 100 -9.69 9.05 -4.24
CA ALA A 100 -9.39 10.34 -3.64
C ALA A 100 -10.56 11.31 -3.90
N ALA A 101 -10.59 12.42 -3.15
CA ALA A 101 -11.55 13.48 -3.41
C ALA A 101 -11.37 14.00 -4.85
N GLY A 102 -12.48 14.11 -5.58
CA GLY A 102 -12.46 14.73 -6.91
C GLY A 102 -12.18 16.22 -6.77
N GLY A 103 -11.15 16.72 -7.46
CA GLY A 103 -10.93 18.16 -7.57
C GLY A 103 -12.15 18.81 -8.20
N ARG A 104 -12.73 19.79 -7.50
CA ARG A 104 -13.66 20.76 -8.10
C ARG A 104 -12.89 22.01 -8.46
#